data_AF-A0A2T3QCS9-F1
#
_entry.id   AF-A0A2T3QCS9-F1
#
_cell.length_a   1.000
_cell.length_b   1.000
_cell.length_c   1.000
_cell.angle_alpha   90.00
_cell.angle_beta   90.00
_cell.angle_gamma   90.00
#
_symmetry.space_group_name_H-M   'P 1'
#
loop_
_entity.id
_entity.type
_entity.pdbx_description
1 polymer ?
#
loop_
_entity_poly.entity_id
_entity_poly.type
_entity_poly.pdbx_seq_one_letter_code
_entity_poly.pdbx_strand_id
1 'polypeptide(L)'
;MKKNQTSLDNVNLHSKRLVSLWQHDHFKNKGFKHVDGAFISSNIFSVYVYSTSKNESVIKALAMRVDNKISDLIGDTRQYIRQEQRKLDRMATTSIVSNFVKPDAIDITINKDKITPNVLALIKLFIAVDNHIITANKAKVDGDISSTECSAYQSHAFKKINVLLTELKKICSQFHQIRKNQ
;
A
#
# COMPACT_ATOMS: atom_id res chain seq x y z
N MET A 1 -15.58 8.21 20.11
CA MET A 1 -14.79 8.36 18.87
C MET A 1 -15.44 7.54 17.77
N LYS A 2 -16.02 8.16 16.74
CA LYS A 2 -16.45 7.43 15.54
C LYS A 2 -15.18 6.94 14.83
N LYS A 3 -15.01 5.63 14.66
CA LYS A 3 -13.95 5.09 13.79
C LYS A 3 -14.19 5.69 12.40
N ASN A 4 -13.22 6.39 11.83
CA ASN A 4 -13.27 6.84 10.44
C ASN A 4 -13.45 5.59 9.56
N GLN A 5 -14.68 5.29 9.16
CA GLN A 5 -15.01 4.21 8.26
C GLN A 5 -14.82 4.75 6.84
N THR A 6 -13.74 4.35 6.19
CA THR A 6 -13.56 4.56 4.76
C THR A 6 -14.34 3.47 4.04
N SER A 7 -15.37 3.86 3.28
CA SER A 7 -16.02 2.94 2.34
C SER A 7 -15.02 2.53 1.25
N LEU A 8 -15.08 1.28 0.79
CA LEU A 8 -14.28 0.83 -0.35
C LEU A 8 -14.56 1.63 -1.63
N ASP A 9 -15.69 2.33 -1.65
CA ASP A 9 -16.18 3.17 -2.73
C ASP A 9 -15.40 4.49 -2.83
N ASN A 10 -14.80 4.91 -1.71
CA ASN A 10 -14.14 6.21 -1.55
C ASN A 10 -12.75 6.00 -0.93
N VAL A 11 -11.92 5.16 -1.56
CA VAL A 11 -10.50 5.08 -1.21
C VAL A 11 -9.75 6.14 -2.01
N ASN A 12 -9.22 7.12 -1.28
CA ASN A 12 -8.61 8.29 -1.88
C ASN A 12 -7.18 8.46 -1.36
N LEU A 13 -6.30 8.94 -2.23
CA LEU A 13 -4.91 9.26 -1.91
C LEU A 13 -4.63 10.71 -2.32
N HIS A 14 -3.75 11.40 -1.62
CA HIS A 14 -3.44 12.81 -1.89
C HIS A 14 -2.09 12.95 -2.62
N SER A 15 -1.22 11.93 -2.53
CA SER A 15 0.04 11.89 -3.27
C SER A 15 -0.13 11.35 -4.69
N LYS A 16 0.03 12.21 -5.70
CA LYS A 16 0.05 11.80 -7.13
C LYS A 16 1.03 10.65 -7.41
N ARG A 17 2.21 10.67 -6.78
CA ARG A 17 3.20 9.60 -6.91
C ARG A 17 2.68 8.27 -6.36
N LEU A 18 1.99 8.30 -5.21
CA LEU A 18 1.41 7.10 -4.61
C LEU A 18 0.22 6.58 -5.43
N VAL A 19 -0.60 7.47 -5.99
CA VAL A 19 -1.64 7.12 -6.96
C VAL A 19 -1.03 6.39 -8.16
N SER A 20 0.06 6.90 -8.75
CA SER A 20 0.77 6.21 -9.84
C SER A 20 1.38 4.86 -9.44
N LEU A 21 1.71 4.66 -8.16
CA LEU A 21 2.14 3.35 -7.65
C LEU A 21 0.97 2.37 -7.48
N TRP A 22 -0.24 2.88 -7.24
CA TRP A 22 -1.45 2.06 -7.18
C TRP A 22 -1.98 1.73 -8.58
N GLN A 23 -2.04 2.72 -9.45
CA GLN A 23 -2.64 2.66 -10.78
C GLN A 23 -1.78 3.51 -11.74
N HIS A 24 -0.87 2.86 -12.45
CA HIS A 24 0.13 3.55 -13.27
C HIS A 24 -0.51 4.45 -14.35
N ASP A 25 -1.57 3.94 -14.97
CA ASP A 25 -2.27 4.60 -16.06
C ASP A 25 -3.26 5.68 -15.58
N HIS A 26 -3.28 6.03 -14.29
CA HIS A 26 -4.18 7.07 -13.78
C HIS A 26 -3.87 8.46 -14.39
N PHE A 27 -2.58 8.77 -14.62
CA PHE A 27 -2.15 10.05 -15.21
C PHE A 27 -1.43 9.91 -16.55
N LYS A 28 -1.30 8.69 -17.10
CA LYS A 28 -0.55 8.39 -18.33
C LYS A 28 -1.42 7.63 -19.33
N ASN A 29 -1.09 7.75 -20.62
CA ASN A 29 -1.75 6.98 -21.67
C ASN A 29 -1.50 5.48 -21.48
N LYS A 30 -2.59 4.70 -21.57
CA LYS A 30 -2.58 3.23 -21.52
C LYS A 30 -1.66 2.69 -22.60
N GLY A 31 -0.62 1.94 -22.22
CA GLY A 31 0.31 1.39 -23.22
C GLY A 31 1.24 0.30 -22.71
N PHE A 32 1.62 0.31 -21.43
CA PHE A 32 2.53 -0.69 -20.88
C PHE A 32 1.98 -1.29 -19.59
N LYS A 33 1.97 -2.63 -19.51
CA LYS A 33 1.65 -3.34 -18.26
C LYS A 33 2.69 -2.99 -17.21
N HIS A 34 2.32 -2.17 -16.24
CA HIS A 34 3.18 -1.82 -15.12
C HIS A 34 2.92 -2.72 -13.91
N VAL A 35 3.90 -2.82 -13.03
CA VAL A 35 3.74 -3.47 -11.73
C VAL A 35 3.22 -2.42 -10.78
N ASP A 36 1.90 -2.36 -10.61
CA ASP A 36 1.22 -1.42 -9.73
C ASP A 36 0.36 -2.12 -8.68
N GLY A 37 -0.16 -1.35 -7.72
CA GLY A 37 -0.98 -1.87 -6.62
C GLY A 37 -2.23 -2.62 -7.10
N ALA A 38 -2.88 -2.16 -8.17
CA ALA A 38 -4.04 -2.81 -8.76
C ALA A 38 -3.68 -4.17 -9.40
N PHE A 39 -2.57 -4.23 -10.13
CA PHE A 39 -2.02 -5.48 -10.67
C PHE A 39 -1.68 -6.46 -9.56
N ILE A 40 -0.94 -6.02 -8.53
CA ILE A 40 -0.55 -6.86 -7.40
C ILE A 40 -1.78 -7.36 -6.63
N SER A 41 -2.78 -6.51 -6.40
CA SER A 41 -4.04 -6.89 -5.74
C SER A 41 -4.75 -8.04 -6.46
N SER A 42 -4.79 -8.00 -7.80
CA SER A 42 -5.37 -9.08 -8.59
C SER A 42 -4.60 -10.41 -8.45
N ASN A 43 -3.27 -10.35 -8.34
CA ASN A 43 -2.44 -11.54 -8.15
C ASN A 43 -2.60 -12.12 -6.73
N ILE A 44 -2.64 -11.26 -5.70
CA ILE A 44 -2.92 -11.67 -4.31
C ILE A 44 -4.29 -12.34 -4.23
N PHE A 45 -5.32 -11.77 -4.84
CA PHE A 45 -6.65 -12.38 -4.91
C PHE A 45 -6.58 -13.78 -5.53
N SER A 46 -5.86 -13.95 -6.64
CA SER A 46 -5.74 -15.26 -7.26
C SER A 46 -5.07 -16.28 -6.33
N VAL A 47 -3.98 -15.93 -5.64
CA VAL A 47 -3.34 -16.81 -4.65
C VAL A 47 -4.34 -17.21 -3.57
N TYR A 48 -5.09 -16.24 -3.03
CA TYR A 48 -6.07 -16.46 -1.98
C TYR A 48 -7.18 -17.44 -2.39
N VAL A 49 -7.73 -17.32 -3.62
CA VAL A 49 -8.75 -18.25 -4.12
C VAL A 49 -8.26 -19.71 -4.08
N TYR A 50 -6.98 -19.95 -4.40
CA TYR A 50 -6.39 -21.29 -4.30
C TYR A 50 -6.14 -21.72 -2.86
N SER A 51 -5.72 -20.80 -1.98
CA SER A 51 -5.46 -21.12 -0.56
C SER A 51 -6.74 -21.50 0.18
N THR A 52 -7.89 -20.94 -0.21
CA THR A 52 -9.20 -21.24 0.37
C THR A 52 -10.00 -22.32 -0.38
N SER A 53 -9.40 -22.96 -1.39
CA SER A 53 -10.09 -24.00 -2.16
C SER A 53 -10.47 -25.20 -1.28
N LYS A 54 -11.64 -25.81 -1.55
CA LYS A 54 -12.12 -26.97 -0.78
C LYS A 54 -11.31 -28.24 -1.05
N ASN A 55 -10.70 -28.35 -2.23
CA ASN A 55 -9.95 -29.53 -2.64
C ASN A 55 -8.54 -29.49 -2.05
N GLU A 56 -8.23 -30.48 -1.21
CA GLU A 56 -6.86 -30.67 -0.73
C GLU A 56 -5.95 -31.05 -1.90
N SER A 57 -4.88 -30.27 -2.09
CA SER A 57 -3.92 -30.45 -3.18
C SER A 57 -2.58 -29.83 -2.82
N VAL A 58 -1.52 -30.27 -3.51
CA VAL A 58 -0.18 -29.67 -3.39
C VAL A 58 -0.23 -28.17 -3.73
N ILE A 59 -1.05 -27.78 -4.71
CA ILE A 59 -1.28 -26.37 -5.08
C ILE A 59 -1.94 -25.59 -3.96
N LYS A 60 -2.95 -26.14 -3.26
CA LYS A 60 -3.56 -25.49 -2.10
C LYS A 60 -2.54 -25.26 -0.99
N ALA A 61 -1.76 -26.28 -0.64
CA ALA A 61 -0.73 -26.16 0.39
C ALA A 61 0.38 -25.15 0.00
N LEU A 62 0.71 -25.05 -1.29
CA LEU A 62 1.60 -24.00 -1.80
C LEU A 62 0.95 -22.61 -1.69
N ALA A 63 -0.30 -22.47 -2.12
CA ALA A 63 -1.05 -21.21 -2.07
C ALA A 63 -1.19 -20.68 -0.64
N MET A 64 -1.49 -21.54 0.34
CA MET A 64 -1.53 -21.16 1.76
C MET A 64 -0.20 -20.61 2.27
N ARG A 65 0.92 -21.26 1.91
CA ARG A 65 2.27 -20.78 2.28
C ARG A 65 2.58 -19.43 1.64
N VAL A 66 2.20 -19.23 0.37
CA VAL A 66 2.40 -17.97 -0.34
C VAL A 66 1.51 -16.87 0.26
N ASP A 67 0.25 -17.17 0.59
CA ASP A 67 -0.69 -16.22 1.20
C ASP A 67 -0.23 -15.77 2.60
N ASN A 68 0.29 -16.69 3.41
CA ASN A 68 0.92 -16.34 4.69
C ASN A 68 2.13 -15.42 4.48
N LYS A 69 3.01 -15.75 3.53
CA LYS A 69 4.17 -14.90 3.21
C LYS A 69 3.77 -13.51 2.70
N ILE A 70 2.69 -13.40 1.93
CA ILE A 70 2.11 -12.11 1.51
C ILE A 70 1.69 -11.32 2.75
N SER A 71 0.96 -11.96 3.68
CA SER A 71 0.52 -11.34 4.93
C SER A 71 1.70 -10.81 5.75
N ASP A 72 2.77 -11.59 5.89
CA ASP A 72 3.97 -11.21 6.64
C ASP A 72 4.65 -9.98 6.02
N LEU A 73 4.89 -9.97 4.70
CA LEU A 73 5.52 -8.84 4.01
C LEU A 73 4.72 -7.54 4.13
N ILE A 74 3.39 -7.61 4.00
CA ILE A 74 2.51 -6.46 4.19
C ILE A 74 2.52 -6.03 5.67
N GLY A 75 2.51 -6.98 6.59
CA GLY A 75 2.57 -6.78 8.03
C GLY A 75 3.83 -6.01 8.47
N ASP A 76 4.99 -6.48 8.02
CA ASP A 76 6.30 -5.88 8.29
C ASP A 76 6.41 -4.47 7.74
N THR A 77 5.97 -4.27 6.49
CA THR A 77 5.98 -2.93 5.87
C THR A 77 5.06 -1.98 6.61
N ARG A 78 3.86 -2.45 7.01
CA ARG A 78 2.93 -1.65 7.83
C ARG A 78 3.51 -1.32 9.20
N GLN A 79 4.21 -2.25 9.83
CA GLN A 79 4.88 -1.99 11.12
C GLN A 79 5.97 -0.93 10.96
N TYR A 80 6.79 -1.03 9.91
CA TYR A 80 7.79 0.00 9.59
C TYR A 80 7.16 1.38 9.43
N ILE A 81 6.12 1.51 8.59
CA ILE A 81 5.45 2.81 8.38
C ILE A 81 4.85 3.35 9.68
N ARG A 82 4.28 2.49 10.53
CA ARG A 82 3.79 2.90 11.85
C ARG A 82 4.90 3.39 12.78
N GLN A 83 6.07 2.77 12.74
CA GLN A 83 7.21 3.22 13.54
C GLN A 83 7.72 4.58 13.07
N GLU A 84 7.84 4.79 11.76
CA GLU A 84 8.23 6.08 11.19
C GLU A 84 7.19 7.16 11.47
N GLN A 85 5.89 6.82 11.39
CA GLN A 85 4.81 7.73 11.77
C GLN A 85 4.95 8.18 13.23
N ARG A 86 5.18 7.24 14.16
CA ARG A 86 5.35 7.57 15.58
C ARG A 86 6.56 8.44 15.84
N LYS A 87 7.65 8.29 15.08
CA LYS A 87 8.82 9.18 15.18
C LYS A 87 8.43 10.59 14.77
N LEU A 88 7.76 10.73 13.64
CA LEU A 88 7.29 12.01 13.12
C LEU A 88 6.30 12.69 14.08
N ASP A 89 5.32 11.97 14.62
CA ASP A 89 4.34 12.49 15.57
C ASP A 89 4.99 13.02 16.86
N ARG A 90 6.14 12.45 17.27
CA ARG A 90 6.90 12.92 18.45
C ARG A 90 7.68 14.20 18.18
N MET A 91 8.01 14.50 16.93
CA MET A 91 8.66 15.76 16.55
C MET A 91 7.63 16.89 16.51
N ALA A 92 6.41 16.60 16.05
CA ALA A 92 5.30 17.55 15.94
C ALA A 92 4.49 17.74 17.24
N THR A 93 5.16 18.03 18.35
CA THR A 93 4.51 18.09 19.69
C THR A 93 3.94 19.46 20.05
N THR A 94 4.45 20.55 19.45
CA THR A 94 4.00 21.92 19.74
C THR A 94 3.32 22.51 18.52
N SER A 95 1.98 22.56 18.53
CA SER A 95 1.23 23.07 17.38
C SER A 95 1.10 24.58 17.45
N ILE A 96 1.79 25.28 16.55
CA ILE A 96 1.36 26.60 16.08
C ILE A 96 0.37 26.34 14.94
N VAL A 97 -0.76 27.06 14.91
CA VAL A 97 -1.72 26.91 13.82
C VAL A 97 -1.08 27.43 12.53
N SER A 98 -0.64 26.52 11.68
CA SER A 98 -0.18 26.84 10.33
C SER A 98 -1.34 26.81 9.33
N ASN A 99 -1.20 27.52 8.22
CA ASN A 99 -2.12 27.47 7.09
C ASN A 99 -1.85 26.25 6.18
N PHE A 100 -1.48 25.09 6.74
CA PHE A 100 -1.30 23.88 5.95
C PHE A 100 -2.61 23.49 5.24
N VAL A 101 -2.61 23.59 3.91
CA VAL A 101 -3.69 23.09 3.07
C VAL A 101 -3.34 21.67 2.62
N LYS A 102 -4.14 20.71 3.05
CA LYS A 102 -4.03 19.34 2.58
C LYS A 102 -4.28 19.33 1.07
N PRO A 103 -3.45 18.64 0.25
CA PRO A 103 -3.74 18.49 -1.17
C PRO A 103 -5.10 17.84 -1.41
N ASP A 104 -5.68 18.02 -2.59
CA ASP A 104 -6.94 17.38 -2.95
C ASP A 104 -6.81 15.86 -2.99
N ALA A 105 -7.90 15.19 -2.59
CA ALA A 105 -7.98 13.74 -2.60
C ALA A 105 -8.22 13.25 -4.04
N ILE A 106 -7.49 12.22 -4.44
CA ILE A 106 -7.60 11.57 -5.75
C ILE A 106 -8.13 10.16 -5.54
N ASP A 107 -9.26 9.85 -6.17
CA ASP A 107 -9.88 8.53 -6.09
C ASP A 107 -9.03 7.49 -6.82
N ILE A 108 -8.83 6.33 -6.20
CA ILE A 108 -8.20 5.18 -6.84
C ILE A 108 -9.22 4.09 -7.13
N THR A 109 -9.08 3.43 -8.28
CA THR A 109 -9.98 2.32 -8.61
C THR A 109 -9.64 1.09 -7.77
N ILE A 110 -10.64 0.60 -7.04
CA ILE A 110 -10.60 -0.66 -6.28
C ILE A 110 -11.59 -1.65 -6.89
N ASN A 111 -11.12 -2.86 -7.23
CA ASN A 111 -12.00 -3.94 -7.65
C ASN A 111 -12.59 -4.63 -6.42
N LYS A 112 -13.87 -4.36 -6.14
CA LYS A 112 -14.59 -4.87 -4.95
C LYS A 112 -14.81 -6.38 -4.97
N ASP A 113 -14.90 -6.98 -6.14
CA ASP A 113 -15.11 -8.43 -6.30
C ASP A 113 -13.84 -9.24 -5.96
N LYS A 114 -12.70 -8.55 -5.84
CA LYS A 114 -11.39 -9.15 -5.56
C LYS A 114 -10.86 -8.82 -4.17
N ILE A 115 -11.73 -8.45 -3.24
CA ILE A 115 -11.33 -8.11 -1.87
C ILE A 115 -11.12 -9.38 -1.04
N THR A 116 -9.88 -9.54 -0.58
CA THR A 116 -9.45 -10.55 0.39
C THR A 116 -8.77 -9.86 1.57
N PRO A 117 -8.50 -10.55 2.69
CA PRO A 117 -7.78 -9.95 3.83
C PRO A 117 -6.46 -9.29 3.43
N ASN A 118 -5.65 -9.95 2.59
CA ASN A 118 -4.35 -9.45 2.14
C ASN A 118 -4.48 -8.29 1.12
N VAL A 119 -5.48 -8.34 0.22
CA VAL A 119 -5.78 -7.20 -0.67
C VAL A 119 -6.19 -5.97 0.15
N LEU A 120 -7.09 -6.16 1.12
CA LEU A 120 -7.52 -5.07 2.00
C LEU A 120 -6.38 -4.53 2.86
N ALA A 121 -5.47 -5.39 3.32
CA ALA A 121 -4.29 -4.99 4.07
C ALA A 121 -3.35 -4.13 3.21
N LEU A 122 -3.17 -4.47 1.93
CA LEU A 122 -2.39 -3.67 0.98
C LEU A 122 -3.04 -2.29 0.76
N ILE A 123 -4.36 -2.23 0.52
CA ILE A 123 -5.09 -0.95 0.38
C ILE A 123 -4.89 -0.07 1.61
N LYS A 124 -5.08 -0.63 2.81
CA LYS A 124 -4.87 0.10 4.07
C LYS A 124 -3.43 0.58 4.26
N LEU A 125 -2.45 -0.16 3.75
CA LEU A 125 -1.05 0.25 3.78
C LEU A 125 -0.81 1.46 2.87
N PHE A 126 -1.40 1.52 1.68
CA PHE A 126 -1.36 2.70 0.81
C PHE A 126 -1.95 3.93 1.52
N ILE A 127 -3.13 3.79 2.14
CA ILE A 127 -3.74 4.88 2.92
C ILE A 127 -2.83 5.33 4.07
N ALA A 128 -2.19 4.39 4.77
CA ALA A 128 -1.29 4.70 5.87
C ALA A 128 -0.04 5.47 5.39
N VAL A 129 0.52 5.08 4.24
CA VAL A 129 1.65 5.80 3.62
C VAL A 129 1.24 7.20 3.16
N ASP A 130 0.06 7.35 2.59
CA ASP A 130 -0.46 8.65 2.17
C ASP A 130 -0.61 9.61 3.37
N ASN A 131 -1.22 9.13 4.45
CA ASN A 131 -1.32 9.89 5.69
C ASN A 131 0.07 10.25 6.24
N HIS A 132 1.03 9.33 6.18
CA HIS A 132 2.40 9.61 6.60
C HIS A 132 3.06 10.71 5.79
N ILE A 133 2.89 10.70 4.46
CA ILE A 133 3.38 11.76 3.57
C ILE A 133 2.71 13.10 3.88
N ILE A 134 1.41 13.11 4.14
CA ILE A 134 0.67 14.33 4.53
C ILE A 134 1.20 14.88 5.85
N THR A 135 1.36 14.04 6.87
CA THR A 135 1.91 14.47 8.16
C THR A 135 3.32 15.03 7.99
N ALA A 136 4.16 14.43 7.14
CA ALA A 136 5.52 14.95 6.91
C ALA A 136 5.49 16.33 6.23
N ASN A 137 4.60 16.52 5.25
CA ASN A 137 4.41 17.83 4.61
C ASN A 137 3.90 18.88 5.60
N LYS A 138 2.96 18.49 6.47
CA LYS A 138 2.44 19.38 7.51
C LYS A 138 3.54 19.76 8.50
N ALA A 139 4.25 18.78 9.06
CA ALA A 139 5.36 19.01 9.99
C ALA A 139 6.44 19.94 9.40
N LYS A 140 6.72 19.82 8.09
CA LYS A 140 7.61 20.74 7.38
C LYS A 140 7.08 22.18 7.34
N VAL A 141 5.78 22.36 7.08
CA VAL A 141 5.13 23.68 7.05
C VAL A 141 5.04 24.28 8.44
N ASP A 142 4.81 23.45 9.46
CA ASP A 142 4.73 23.84 10.87
C ASP A 142 6.12 24.19 11.45
N GLY A 143 7.20 23.84 10.74
CA GLY A 143 8.58 24.10 11.16
C GLY A 143 9.17 23.02 12.09
N ASP A 144 8.45 21.91 12.30
CA ASP A 144 8.87 20.81 13.16
C ASP A 144 10.02 19.98 12.55
N ILE A 145 10.10 19.94 11.22
CA ILE A 145 11.16 19.26 10.47
C ILE A 145 11.64 20.10 9.30
N SER A 146 12.90 19.90 8.90
CA SER A 146 13.47 20.52 7.71
C SER A 146 12.92 19.92 6.41
N SER A 147 13.12 20.64 5.30
CA SER A 147 12.83 20.13 3.95
C SER A 147 13.57 18.83 3.62
N THR A 148 14.80 18.68 4.12
CA THR A 148 15.62 17.48 3.94
C THR A 148 15.02 16.29 4.68
N GLU A 149 14.60 16.47 5.93
CA GLU A 149 13.94 15.42 6.72
C GLU A 149 12.59 15.02 6.10
N CYS A 150 11.78 15.99 5.70
CA CYS A 150 10.53 15.73 4.97
C CYS A 150 10.76 14.87 3.72
N SER A 151 11.79 15.22 2.93
CA SER A 151 12.16 14.47 1.73
C SER A 151 12.64 13.05 2.06
N ALA A 152 13.36 12.87 3.19
CA ALA A 152 13.80 11.57 3.67
C ALA A 152 12.63 10.68 4.09
N TYR A 153 11.69 11.19 4.90
CA TYR A 153 10.48 10.46 5.30
C TYR A 153 9.68 9.99 4.08
N GLN A 154 9.43 10.89 3.12
CA GLN A 154 8.74 10.54 1.87
C GLN A 154 9.51 9.49 1.07
N SER A 155 10.81 9.69 0.86
CA SER A 155 11.65 8.79 0.07
C SER A 155 11.73 7.39 0.68
N HIS A 156 11.86 7.29 2.00
CA HIS A 156 11.87 6.02 2.71
C HIS A 156 10.52 5.30 2.61
N ALA A 157 9.41 6.01 2.77
CA ALA A 157 8.07 5.44 2.61
C ALA A 157 7.85 4.90 1.18
N PHE A 158 8.21 5.68 0.16
CA PHE A 158 8.13 5.23 -1.23
C PHE A 158 9.06 4.05 -1.52
N LYS A 159 10.29 4.06 -1.00
CA LYS A 159 11.24 2.95 -1.17
C LYS A 159 10.66 1.66 -0.61
N LYS A 160 10.05 1.71 0.57
CA LYS A 160 9.45 0.53 1.21
C LYS A 160 8.26 -0.02 0.42
N ILE A 161 7.38 0.84 -0.09
CA ILE A 161 6.28 0.38 -0.96
C ILE A 161 6.80 -0.25 -2.25
N ASN A 162 7.80 0.34 -2.91
CA ASN A 162 8.38 -0.23 -4.13
C ASN A 162 9.02 -1.60 -3.90
N VAL A 163 9.76 -1.76 -2.80
CA VAL A 163 10.35 -3.06 -2.40
C VAL A 163 9.23 -4.07 -2.17
N LEU A 164 8.21 -3.72 -1.38
CA LEU A 164 7.06 -4.60 -1.13
C LEU A 164 6.38 -5.05 -2.44
N LEU A 165 6.03 -4.11 -3.33
CA LEU A 165 5.36 -4.45 -4.60
C LEU A 165 6.22 -5.37 -5.47
N THR A 166 7.54 -5.17 -5.47
CA THR A 166 8.50 -6.01 -6.21
C THR A 166 8.57 -7.42 -5.62
N GLU A 167 8.61 -7.55 -4.30
CA GLU A 167 8.62 -8.84 -3.61
C GLU A 167 7.30 -9.60 -3.80
N LEU A 168 6.17 -8.90 -3.64
CA LEU A 168 4.83 -9.44 -3.90
C LEU A 168 4.70 -9.93 -5.35
N LYS A 169 5.19 -9.16 -6.32
CA LYS A 169 5.25 -9.56 -7.74
C LYS A 169 6.01 -10.88 -7.89
N LYS A 170 7.19 -10.98 -7.28
CA LYS A 170 8.08 -12.13 -7.40
C LYS A 170 7.39 -13.38 -6.87
N ILE A 171 6.84 -13.34 -5.65
CA ILE A 171 6.22 -14.52 -5.04
C ILE A 171 4.93 -14.94 -5.75
N CYS A 172 4.11 -13.99 -6.20
CA CYS A 172 2.89 -14.31 -6.95
C CYS A 172 3.22 -14.90 -8.33
N SER A 173 4.23 -14.33 -9.02
CA SER A 173 4.70 -14.86 -10.30
C SER A 173 5.22 -16.28 -10.17
N GLN A 174 6.04 -16.54 -9.14
CA GLN A 174 6.56 -17.89 -8.84
C GLN A 174 5.43 -18.88 -8.57
N PHE A 175 4.45 -18.49 -7.76
CA PHE A 175 3.25 -19.31 -7.53
C PHE A 175 2.53 -19.64 -8.84
N HIS A 176 2.25 -18.64 -9.66
CA HIS A 176 1.54 -18.85 -10.93
C HIS A 176 2.32 -19.70 -11.94
N GLN A 177 3.66 -19.62 -11.92
CA GLN A 177 4.51 -20.46 -12.75
C GLN A 177 4.47 -21.92 -12.29
N ILE A 178 4.66 -22.18 -10.99
CA ILE A 178 4.59 -23.53 -10.44
C ILE A 178 3.21 -24.15 -10.70
N ARG A 179 2.14 -23.39 -10.47
CA ARG A 179 0.76 -23.83 -10.70
C ARG A 179 0.49 -24.22 -12.16
N LYS A 180 1.08 -23.51 -13.14
CA LYS A 180 0.88 -23.82 -14.57
C LYS A 180 1.63 -25.07 -15.02
N ASN A 181 2.66 -25.47 -14.28
CA ASN A 181 3.51 -26.61 -14.59
C ASN A 181 3.07 -27.91 -13.88
N GLN A 182 1.99 -27.85 -13.10
CA GLN A 182 1.29 -29.01 -12.52
C GLN A 182 -0.02 -29.22 -13.26
#